data_AF-A0A9W9HMK3-F1
#
_entry.id   AF-A0A9W9HMK3-F1
#
_cell.length_a   1.000
_cell.length_b   1.000
_cell.length_c   1.000
_cell.angle_alpha   90.00
_cell.angle_beta   90.00
_cell.angle_gamma   90.00
#
_symmetry.space_group_name_H-M   'P 1'
#
loop_
_entity.id
_entity.type
_entity.pdbx_description
1 polymer ?
#
loop_
_entity_poly.entity_id
_entity_poly.type
_entity_poly.pdbx_seq_one_letter_code
_entity_poly.pdbx_strand_id
1 'polypeptide(L)'
;MGVLGSTDRYEKLPVELWESILLHLNPRTLLTSATRVCHAWTALIRESTAIQQSLFFAPDTQLPAQNKTHSSLLIDAFPSVFYQSSASRDHDYTNDSQCSALRSWDFVKHPEKISAYMRPEASWRRMLIQQPPIFKIGMWTEQYAYISGATFYEIPEDPRKTETGIRMETIVEAIFFDSPLASFDVDLESIIWAGQWPEIVREKLDLLERCRGRKLDVGLIIHAISSAEDYIRSGGEEEEEEEEEESLFEVGVYRKVEAEYWKLGLEPRIAEKGWRSNEFSWDPS
;
A
#
# COMPACT_ATOMS: atom_id res chain seq x y z
N MET A 1 -1.54 -13.00 59.52
CA MET A 1 -0.78 -13.13 58.26
C MET A 1 -1.75 -12.90 57.12
N GLY A 2 -1.62 -11.77 56.45
CA GLY A 2 -2.44 -11.43 55.29
C GLY A 2 -1.81 -11.97 54.02
N VAL A 3 -2.63 -12.62 53.19
CA VAL A 3 -2.51 -12.61 51.73
C VAL A 3 -3.95 -12.55 51.21
N LEU A 4 -4.54 -11.34 51.25
CA LEU A 4 -5.74 -11.05 50.49
C LEU A 4 -5.32 -10.92 49.02
N GLY A 5 -5.89 -11.78 48.19
CA GLY A 5 -5.58 -11.94 46.77
C GLY A 5 -5.49 -10.61 46.04
N SER A 6 -4.35 -10.39 45.39
CA SER A 6 -4.05 -9.21 44.57
C SER A 6 -4.71 -9.28 43.17
N THR A 7 -5.46 -10.33 42.87
CA THR A 7 -6.01 -10.61 41.52
C THR A 7 -7.37 -9.97 41.25
N ASP A 8 -8.15 -9.58 42.27
CA ASP A 8 -9.54 -9.09 42.09
C ASP A 8 -9.67 -7.57 41.81
N ARG A 9 -8.58 -6.79 41.88
CA ARG A 9 -8.70 -5.33 41.87
C ARG A 9 -8.90 -4.72 40.48
N TYR A 10 -8.46 -5.40 39.43
CA TYR A 10 -8.51 -4.85 38.07
C TYR A 10 -9.77 -5.26 37.31
N GLU A 11 -10.38 -6.41 37.63
CA GLU A 11 -11.59 -6.89 36.95
C GLU A 11 -12.81 -5.96 37.12
N LYS A 12 -12.78 -5.03 38.10
CA LYS A 12 -13.87 -4.09 38.40
C LYS A 12 -13.68 -2.67 37.85
N LEU A 13 -12.65 -2.42 37.05
CA LEU A 13 -12.51 -1.10 36.43
C LEU A 13 -13.66 -0.85 35.43
N PRO A 14 -14.25 0.35 35.41
CA PRO A 14 -15.21 0.75 34.39
C PRO A 14 -14.67 0.57 32.97
N VAL A 15 -15.57 0.31 32.02
CA VAL A 15 -15.20 0.02 30.62
C VAL A 15 -14.45 1.18 29.97
N GLU A 16 -14.78 2.42 30.35
CA GLU A 16 -14.17 3.66 29.86
C GLU A 16 -12.69 3.77 30.28
N LEU A 17 -12.36 3.26 31.48
CA LEU A 17 -10.97 3.23 31.94
C LEU A 17 -10.17 2.14 31.20
N TRP A 18 -10.79 0.99 30.94
CA TRP A 18 -10.14 -0.03 30.12
C TRP A 18 -9.90 0.44 28.69
N GLU A 19 -10.87 1.11 28.08
CA GLU A 19 -10.73 1.71 26.75
C GLU A 19 -9.57 2.70 26.74
N SER A 20 -9.51 3.60 27.72
CA SER A 20 -8.41 4.56 27.86
C SER A 20 -7.05 3.87 28.01
N ILE A 21 -6.94 2.83 28.84
CA ILE A 21 -5.68 2.09 29.01
C ILE A 21 -5.26 1.42 27.69
N LEU A 22 -6.19 0.75 27.01
CA LEU A 22 -5.93 0.08 25.74
C LEU A 22 -5.51 1.07 24.66
N LEU A 23 -6.13 2.25 24.58
CA LEU A 23 -5.75 3.30 23.63
C LEU A 23 -4.30 3.79 23.79
N HIS A 24 -3.70 3.67 24.98
CA HIS A 24 -2.31 4.04 25.22
C HIS A 24 -1.32 2.92 24.91
N LEU A 25 -1.79 1.72 24.56
CA LEU A 25 -0.92 0.61 24.16
C LEU A 25 -0.46 0.79 22.71
N ASN A 26 0.72 0.25 22.41
CA ASN A 26 1.19 0.14 21.03
C ASN A 26 0.19 -0.70 20.19
N PRO A 27 -0.16 -0.28 18.96
CA PRO A 27 -1.05 -1.02 18.04
C PRO A 27 -0.69 -2.50 17.86
N ARG A 28 0.60 -2.86 17.80
CA ARG A 28 1.06 -4.26 17.69
C ARG A 28 0.62 -5.07 18.91
N THR A 29 0.80 -4.51 20.11
CA THR A 29 0.40 -5.13 21.38
C THR A 29 -1.10 -5.30 21.45
N LEU A 30 -1.87 -4.33 20.96
CA LEU A 30 -3.33 -4.41 20.89
C LEU A 30 -3.79 -5.59 20.03
N LEU A 31 -3.24 -5.75 18.84
CA LEU A 31 -3.66 -6.80 17.90
C LEU A 31 -3.22 -8.21 18.30
N THR A 32 -2.09 -8.33 19.00
CA THR A 32 -1.46 -9.64 19.25
C THR A 32 -1.64 -10.14 20.68
N SER A 33 -1.35 -9.29 21.68
CA SER A 33 -1.32 -9.69 23.08
C SER A 33 -2.62 -9.36 23.80
N ALA A 34 -3.15 -8.15 23.62
CA ALA A 34 -4.32 -7.67 24.36
C ALA A 34 -5.60 -8.48 24.02
N THR A 35 -5.76 -8.89 22.76
CA THR A 35 -6.84 -9.78 22.29
C THR A 35 -6.78 -11.21 22.85
N ARG A 36 -5.72 -11.57 23.57
CA ARG A 36 -5.55 -12.92 24.14
C ARG A 36 -5.59 -12.95 25.67
N VAL A 37 -5.75 -11.78 26.31
CA VAL A 37 -5.84 -11.66 27.77
C VAL A 37 -7.18 -12.17 28.28
N CYS A 38 -8.29 -11.65 27.74
CA CYS A 38 -9.64 -12.09 28.08
C CYS A 38 -10.65 -11.72 26.99
N HIS A 39 -11.86 -12.31 27.06
CA HIS A 39 -12.94 -12.02 26.12
C HIS A 39 -13.42 -10.57 26.20
N ALA A 40 -13.44 -9.96 27.39
CA ALA A 40 -13.86 -8.57 27.56
C ALA A 40 -12.95 -7.58 26.83
N TRP A 41 -11.62 -7.77 26.92
CA TRP A 41 -10.67 -6.94 26.18
C TRP A 41 -10.79 -7.14 24.67
N THR A 42 -10.98 -8.39 24.23
CA THR A 42 -11.18 -8.70 22.82
C THR A 42 -12.44 -8.05 22.27
N ALA A 43 -13.55 -8.09 23.01
CA ALA A 43 -14.80 -7.43 22.66
C ALA A 43 -14.60 -5.90 22.60
N LEU A 44 -13.99 -5.32 23.64
CA LEU A 44 -13.74 -3.88 23.71
C LEU A 44 -12.86 -3.38 22.56
N ILE A 45 -11.78 -4.09 22.23
CA ILE A 45 -10.92 -3.75 21.08
C ILE A 45 -11.71 -3.76 19.77
N ARG A 46 -12.64 -4.71 19.61
CA ARG A 46 -13.46 -4.86 18.39
C ARG A 46 -14.59 -3.85 18.29
N GLU A 47 -15.20 -3.48 19.40
CA GLU A 47 -16.45 -2.70 19.44
C GLU A 47 -16.22 -1.21 19.70
N SER A 48 -15.11 -0.84 20.37
CA SER A 48 -14.74 0.56 20.59
C SER A 48 -14.38 1.25 19.28
N THR A 49 -15.13 2.30 18.93
CA THR A 49 -14.83 3.12 17.75
C THR A 49 -13.47 3.80 17.87
N ALA A 50 -13.12 4.32 19.05
CA ALA A 50 -11.84 4.99 19.27
C ALA A 50 -10.65 4.03 19.07
N ILE A 51 -10.75 2.78 19.55
CA ILE A 51 -9.70 1.77 19.34
C ILE A 51 -9.67 1.33 17.88
N GLN A 52 -10.83 1.17 17.22
CA GLN A 52 -10.87 0.83 15.80
C GLN A 52 -10.25 1.94 14.93
N GLN A 53 -10.44 3.21 15.29
CA GLN A 53 -9.81 4.36 14.64
C GLN A 53 -8.29 4.40 14.87
N SER A 54 -7.82 4.15 16.10
CA SER A 54 -6.38 4.12 16.38
C SER A 54 -5.65 2.96 15.70
N LEU A 55 -6.36 1.85 15.46
CA LEU A 55 -5.89 0.70 14.68
C LEU A 55 -6.11 0.84 13.17
N PHE A 56 -6.63 1.97 12.70
CA PHE A 56 -6.92 2.25 11.29
C PHE A 56 -7.97 1.30 10.67
N PHE A 57 -8.78 0.61 11.48
CA PHE A 57 -9.88 -0.23 10.99
C PHE A 57 -11.17 0.55 10.73
N ALA A 58 -11.39 1.64 11.46
CA ALA A 58 -12.50 2.56 11.24
C ALA A 58 -11.98 3.94 10.85
N PRO A 59 -12.69 4.70 10.01
CA PRO A 59 -12.25 6.03 9.62
C PRO A 59 -12.38 7.03 10.78
N ASP A 60 -11.33 7.81 10.99
CA ASP A 60 -11.40 9.05 11.77
C ASP A 60 -11.62 10.24 10.83
N THR A 61 -12.89 10.67 10.72
CA THR A 61 -13.29 11.84 9.92
C THR A 61 -13.24 13.14 10.71
N GLN A 62 -12.94 13.10 12.00
CA GLN A 62 -12.85 14.29 12.84
C GLN A 62 -11.47 14.94 12.77
N LEU A 63 -10.45 14.19 12.33
CA LEU A 63 -9.13 14.73 12.07
C LEU A 63 -9.18 15.80 10.96
N PRO A 64 -8.57 16.98 11.18
CA PRO A 64 -8.40 17.96 10.12
C PRO A 64 -7.60 17.37 8.95
N ALA A 65 -7.93 17.76 7.72
CA ALA A 65 -7.21 17.30 6.52
C ALA A 65 -5.70 17.61 6.53
N GLN A 66 -5.27 18.59 7.33
CA GLN A 66 -3.85 18.92 7.50
C GLN A 66 -3.11 17.91 8.41
N ASN A 67 -3.81 17.20 9.29
CA ASN A 67 -3.23 16.28 10.26
C ASN A 67 -3.27 14.85 9.74
N LYS A 68 -2.56 14.61 8.62
CA LYS A 68 -2.43 13.28 8.04
C LYS A 68 -1.61 12.40 8.97
N THR A 69 -2.16 11.22 9.30
CA THR A 69 -1.50 10.21 10.11
C THR A 69 -1.50 8.88 9.37
N HIS A 70 -0.46 8.07 9.60
CA HIS A 70 -0.28 6.76 8.98
C HIS A 70 -0.10 5.68 10.05
N SER A 71 -0.50 4.45 9.73
CA SER A 71 -0.35 3.32 10.64
C SER A 71 1.11 2.89 10.72
N SER A 72 1.68 2.92 11.92
CA SER A 72 3.05 2.42 12.16
C SER A 72 3.21 0.95 11.79
N LEU A 73 2.15 0.14 11.92
CA LEU A 73 2.16 -1.26 11.52
C LEU A 73 2.27 -1.43 10.00
N LEU A 74 1.60 -0.58 9.24
CA LEU A 74 1.69 -0.61 7.78
C LEU A 74 3.03 -0.04 7.31
N ILE A 75 3.53 1.01 7.97
CA ILE A 75 4.86 1.56 7.70
C ILE A 75 5.95 0.48 7.83
N ASP A 76 5.94 -0.28 8.93
CA ASP A 76 6.93 -1.33 9.16
C ASP A 76 6.86 -2.44 8.09
N ALA A 77 5.65 -2.74 7.58
CA ALA A 77 5.41 -3.85 6.67
C ALA A 77 5.54 -3.47 5.18
N PHE A 78 5.18 -2.24 4.81
CA PHE A 78 5.09 -1.74 3.43
C PHE A 78 5.75 -0.34 3.32
N PRO A 79 7.06 -0.19 3.58
CA PRO A 79 7.67 1.13 3.78
C PRO A 79 7.52 2.08 2.59
N SER A 80 7.70 1.60 1.36
CA SER A 80 7.62 2.43 0.14
C SER A 80 6.25 3.03 -0.15
N VAL A 81 5.18 2.54 0.50
CA VAL A 81 3.85 3.15 0.41
C VAL A 81 3.83 4.49 1.15
N PHE A 82 4.64 4.65 2.19
CA PHE A 82 4.61 5.80 3.11
C PHE A 82 5.81 6.70 2.98
N TYR A 83 6.95 6.13 2.61
CA TYR A 83 8.19 6.86 2.38
C TYR A 83 8.50 6.80 0.90
N GLN A 84 8.54 7.97 0.26
CA GLN A 84 9.18 8.08 -1.03
C GLN A 84 10.62 7.60 -0.85
N SER A 85 11.07 6.69 -1.71
CA SER A 85 12.46 6.27 -1.74
C SER A 85 13.30 7.54 -1.95
N SER A 86 13.86 8.07 -0.86
CA SER A 86 14.99 8.96 -0.94
C SER A 86 16.20 8.06 -1.19
N ALA A 87 16.22 7.37 -2.34
CA ALA A 87 17.50 7.05 -2.94
C ALA A 87 18.18 8.41 -3.08
N SER A 88 19.10 8.62 -2.15
CA SER A 88 19.85 9.84 -1.98
C SER A 88 20.42 10.22 -3.34
N ARG A 89 20.03 11.40 -3.84
CA ARG A 89 20.80 12.16 -4.83
C ARG A 89 22.15 12.63 -4.25
N ASP A 90 22.74 11.87 -3.32
CA ASP A 90 24.16 11.97 -3.10
C ASP A 90 24.77 11.40 -4.37
N HIS A 91 25.47 12.27 -5.09
CA HIS A 91 26.24 11.99 -6.28
C HIS A 91 27.39 11.02 -5.99
N ASP A 92 27.10 9.83 -5.48
CA ASP A 92 27.99 8.69 -5.55
C ASP A 92 27.47 7.82 -6.70
N TYR A 93 28.28 7.70 -7.75
CA TYR A 93 27.97 6.94 -8.96
C TYR A 93 28.06 5.43 -8.68
N THR A 94 27.25 4.94 -7.74
CA THR A 94 26.92 3.53 -7.61
C THR A 94 25.53 3.34 -8.19
N ASN A 95 25.39 2.42 -9.14
CA ASN A 95 24.24 2.10 -9.99
C ASN A 95 22.90 1.77 -9.29
N ASP A 96 22.71 2.13 -8.02
CA ASP A 96 21.56 1.76 -7.20
C ASP A 96 20.29 2.59 -7.51
N SER A 97 20.21 3.20 -8.71
CA SER A 97 19.20 4.19 -9.06
C SER A 97 17.89 3.61 -9.59
N GLN A 98 17.71 2.28 -9.56
CA GLN A 98 16.51 1.58 -10.03
C GLN A 98 15.95 0.57 -9.01
N CYS A 99 16.19 0.75 -7.71
CA CYS A 99 15.61 -0.15 -6.71
C CYS A 99 14.07 0.01 -6.64
N SER A 100 13.34 -0.92 -7.26
CA SER A 100 11.87 -1.02 -7.19
C SER A 100 11.32 -0.81 -5.77
N ALA A 101 10.19 -0.10 -5.69
CA ALA A 101 9.49 0.15 -4.45
C ALA A 101 9.10 -1.13 -3.69
N LEU A 102 8.90 -2.27 -4.39
CA LEU A 102 8.53 -3.55 -3.78
C LEU A 102 9.63 -4.15 -2.92
N ARG A 103 10.90 -3.93 -3.26
CA ARG A 103 12.05 -4.49 -2.51
C ARG A 103 12.07 -4.07 -1.05
N SER A 104 11.44 -2.94 -0.72
CA SER A 104 11.37 -2.46 0.66
C SER A 104 10.41 -3.26 1.56
N TRP A 105 9.47 -4.02 0.98
CA TRP A 105 8.37 -4.68 1.70
C TRP A 105 8.83 -5.91 2.49
N ASP A 106 8.25 -6.12 3.68
CA ASP A 106 8.72 -7.14 4.63
C ASP A 106 8.62 -8.57 4.06
N PHE A 107 7.52 -8.94 3.41
CA PHE A 107 7.37 -10.29 2.84
C PHE A 107 8.16 -10.50 1.54
N VAL A 108 8.61 -9.41 0.90
CA VAL A 108 9.50 -9.48 -0.27
C VAL A 108 10.92 -9.79 0.20
N LYS A 109 11.39 -9.12 1.26
CA LYS A 109 12.66 -9.42 1.93
C LYS A 109 12.68 -10.79 2.62
N HIS A 110 11.52 -11.25 3.07
CA HIS A 110 11.34 -12.48 3.83
C HIS A 110 10.27 -13.37 3.18
N PRO A 111 10.60 -14.11 2.11
CA PRO A 111 9.63 -14.93 1.36
C PRO A 111 8.89 -15.96 2.21
N GLU A 112 9.48 -16.42 3.32
CA GLU A 112 8.83 -17.32 4.28
C GLU A 112 7.59 -16.71 4.95
N LYS A 113 7.46 -15.37 4.91
CA LYS A 113 6.31 -14.64 5.45
C LYS A 113 5.16 -14.50 4.46
N ILE A 114 5.35 -14.79 3.17
CA ILE A 114 4.30 -14.61 2.13
C ILE A 114 3.01 -15.30 2.54
N SER A 115 3.04 -16.59 2.91
CA SER A 115 1.83 -17.32 3.32
C SER A 115 1.13 -16.71 4.55
N ALA A 116 1.86 -16.04 5.45
CA ALA A 116 1.26 -15.35 6.60
C ALA A 116 0.62 -14.01 6.19
N TYR A 117 1.27 -13.27 5.29
CA TYR A 117 0.72 -12.02 4.74
C TYR A 117 -0.53 -12.27 3.90
N MET A 118 -0.55 -13.34 3.11
CA MET A 118 -1.66 -13.65 2.21
C MET A 118 -2.91 -14.18 2.91
N ARG A 119 -2.88 -14.46 4.21
CA ARG A 119 -4.08 -14.95 4.91
C ARG A 119 -5.24 -13.94 4.86
N PRO A 120 -6.50 -14.39 4.66
CA PRO A 120 -7.65 -13.49 4.57
C PRO A 120 -7.90 -12.69 5.86
N GLU A 121 -7.55 -13.24 7.02
CA GLU A 121 -7.74 -12.59 8.31
C GLU A 121 -6.63 -11.59 8.68
N ALA A 122 -5.58 -11.48 7.85
CA ALA A 122 -4.44 -10.61 8.12
C ALA A 122 -4.90 -9.17 8.32
N SER A 123 -4.52 -8.58 9.46
CA SER A 123 -5.07 -7.28 9.88
C SER A 123 -4.80 -6.16 8.89
N TRP A 124 -3.62 -6.17 8.26
CA TRP A 124 -3.21 -5.15 7.30
C TRP A 124 -4.24 -4.98 6.17
N ARG A 125 -4.89 -6.07 5.72
CA ARG A 125 -5.89 -6.03 4.64
C ARG A 125 -7.02 -5.04 4.91
N ARG A 126 -7.42 -4.91 6.18
CA ARG A 126 -8.54 -4.07 6.62
C ARG A 126 -8.12 -2.69 7.12
N MET A 127 -6.82 -2.43 7.22
CA MET A 127 -6.32 -1.14 7.70
C MET A 127 -6.40 -0.09 6.60
N LEU A 128 -6.85 1.11 6.98
CA LEU A 128 -6.69 2.33 6.21
C LEU A 128 -5.20 2.67 6.08
N ILE A 129 -4.83 3.20 4.93
CA ILE A 129 -3.47 3.68 4.68
C ILE A 129 -3.23 5.09 5.24
N GLN A 130 -4.27 5.87 5.51
CA GLN A 130 -4.15 7.22 6.09
C GLN A 130 -5.40 7.59 6.87
N GLN A 131 -5.25 8.43 7.89
CA GLN A 131 -6.36 9.20 8.48
C GLN A 131 -6.06 10.72 8.40
N PRO A 132 -7.01 11.56 7.94
CA PRO A 132 -8.31 11.19 7.37
C PRO A 132 -8.18 10.27 6.14
N PRO A 133 -9.18 9.39 5.89
CA PRO A 133 -9.13 8.44 4.79
C PRO A 133 -8.99 9.11 3.42
N ILE A 134 -8.26 8.44 2.52
CA ILE A 134 -8.36 8.72 1.08
C ILE A 134 -9.35 7.76 0.44
N PHE A 135 -10.02 8.20 -0.61
CA PHE A 135 -11.13 7.45 -1.21
C PHE A 135 -10.81 6.92 -2.61
N LYS A 136 -9.74 7.41 -3.23
CA LYS A 136 -9.36 7.09 -4.60
C LYS A 136 -7.86 7.15 -4.80
N ILE A 137 -7.34 6.23 -5.60
CA ILE A 137 -5.95 6.17 -6.08
C ILE A 137 -5.91 6.29 -7.61
N GLY A 138 -4.78 6.73 -8.13
CA GLY A 138 -4.47 6.71 -9.56
C GLY A 138 -3.46 5.62 -9.87
N MET A 139 -3.67 4.91 -10.95
CA MET A 139 -2.68 4.03 -11.56
C MET A 139 -2.08 4.75 -12.75
N TRP A 140 -0.76 4.86 -12.79
CA TRP A 140 -0.03 5.47 -13.89
C TRP A 140 1.05 4.50 -14.36
N THR A 141 0.96 4.08 -15.62
CA THR A 141 2.00 3.29 -16.27
C THR A 141 2.63 4.06 -17.41
N GLU A 142 3.95 4.16 -17.42
CA GLU A 142 4.73 4.65 -18.56
C GLU A 142 5.32 3.48 -19.32
N GLN A 143 5.27 3.54 -20.65
CA GLN A 143 5.86 2.56 -21.54
C GLN A 143 6.94 3.23 -22.37
N TYR A 144 8.18 2.76 -22.18
CA TYR A 144 9.35 3.15 -22.95
C TYR A 144 9.63 2.09 -24.00
N ALA A 145 9.02 2.28 -25.17
CA ALA A 145 9.22 1.46 -26.37
C ALA A 145 9.52 2.36 -27.57
N TYR A 146 9.55 1.80 -28.79
CA TYR A 146 9.72 2.57 -30.03
C TYR A 146 8.66 3.69 -30.19
N ILE A 147 7.50 3.53 -29.55
CA ILE A 147 6.51 4.58 -29.34
C ILE A 147 6.31 4.69 -27.84
N SER A 148 6.70 5.82 -27.26
CA SER A 148 6.42 6.14 -25.87
C SER A 148 4.91 6.34 -25.68
N GLY A 149 4.39 5.77 -24.61
CA GLY A 149 2.98 5.91 -24.25
C GLY A 149 2.83 5.93 -22.74
N ALA A 150 1.85 6.68 -22.26
CA ALA A 150 1.47 6.67 -20.86
C ALA A 150 -0.01 6.36 -20.73
N THR A 151 -0.36 5.61 -19.69
CA THR A 151 -1.73 5.20 -19.39
C THR A 151 -2.07 5.56 -17.96
N PHE A 152 -3.33 5.96 -17.76
CA PHE A 152 -3.83 6.38 -16.46
C PHE A 152 -5.27 5.97 -16.25
N TYR A 153 -5.57 5.45 -15.07
CA TYR A 153 -6.93 5.18 -14.62
C TYR A 153 -7.05 5.32 -13.11
N GLU A 154 -8.29 5.40 -12.63
CA GLU A 154 -8.62 5.62 -11.23
C GLU A 154 -9.21 4.36 -10.61
N ILE A 155 -8.91 4.15 -9.32
CA ILE A 155 -9.48 3.09 -8.50
C ILE A 155 -10.01 3.70 -7.18
N PRO A 156 -11.30 3.54 -6.82
CA PRO A 156 -12.34 2.88 -7.60
C PRO A 156 -12.96 3.80 -8.66
N GLU A 157 -13.65 3.21 -9.65
CA GLU A 157 -14.57 3.93 -10.55
C GLU A 157 -15.85 4.33 -9.80
N ASP A 158 -16.47 3.39 -9.09
CA ASP A 158 -17.63 3.59 -8.23
C ASP A 158 -17.18 3.99 -6.81
N PRO A 159 -17.44 5.24 -6.37
CA PRO A 159 -17.07 5.70 -5.03
C PRO A 159 -17.66 4.83 -3.90
N ARG A 160 -18.74 4.08 -4.17
CA ARG A 160 -19.35 3.18 -3.18
C ARG A 160 -18.45 2.01 -2.77
N LYS A 161 -17.46 1.66 -3.59
CA LYS A 161 -16.49 0.60 -3.26
C LYS A 161 -15.56 1.00 -2.11
N THR A 162 -15.40 2.30 -1.86
CA THR A 162 -14.47 2.85 -0.87
C THR A 162 -15.12 3.88 0.05
N GLU A 163 -16.42 3.79 0.34
CA GLU A 163 -17.15 4.75 1.20
C GLU A 163 -16.49 5.02 2.55
N THR A 164 -15.75 4.03 3.07
CA THR A 164 -15.04 4.12 4.36
C THR A 164 -13.54 4.37 4.21
N GLY A 165 -13.05 4.60 2.99
CA GLY A 165 -11.66 4.81 2.64
C GLY A 165 -10.96 3.59 2.03
N ILE A 166 -9.86 3.87 1.33
CA ILE A 166 -8.95 2.90 0.73
C ILE A 166 -8.23 2.11 1.82
N ARG A 167 -8.24 0.79 1.66
CA ARG A 167 -7.55 -0.14 2.56
C ARG A 167 -6.23 -0.59 1.93
N MET A 168 -5.30 -1.05 2.76
CA MET A 168 -4.02 -1.56 2.27
C MET A 168 -4.19 -2.75 1.32
N GLU A 169 -5.23 -3.58 1.51
CA GLU A 169 -5.60 -4.65 0.56
C GLU A 169 -5.84 -4.10 -0.85
N THR A 170 -6.50 -2.96 -1.00
CA THR A 170 -6.74 -2.35 -2.31
C THR A 170 -5.44 -1.96 -2.99
N ILE A 171 -4.44 -1.47 -2.25
CA ILE A 171 -3.12 -1.12 -2.80
C ILE A 171 -2.37 -2.38 -3.24
N VAL A 172 -2.32 -3.39 -2.38
CA VAL A 172 -1.67 -4.67 -2.72
C VAL A 172 -2.37 -5.31 -3.91
N GLU A 173 -3.69 -5.31 -3.95
CA GLU A 173 -4.43 -5.86 -5.08
C GLU A 173 -4.16 -5.10 -6.38
N ALA A 174 -4.19 -3.76 -6.33
CA ALA A 174 -3.89 -2.90 -7.48
C ALA A 174 -2.49 -3.14 -8.04
N ILE A 175 -1.51 -3.41 -7.18
CA ILE A 175 -0.13 -3.71 -7.60
C ILE A 175 -0.06 -5.11 -8.21
N PHE A 176 -0.50 -6.14 -7.49
CA PHE A 176 -0.23 -7.53 -7.86
C PHE A 176 -1.20 -8.16 -8.86
N PHE A 177 -2.41 -7.62 -9.01
CA PHE A 177 -3.48 -8.28 -9.77
C PHE A 177 -4.15 -7.39 -10.82
N ASP A 178 -3.74 -6.13 -10.96
CA ASP A 178 -4.27 -5.28 -12.01
C ASP A 178 -3.47 -5.40 -13.32
N SER A 179 -4.21 -5.42 -14.43
CA SER A 179 -3.80 -5.98 -15.72
C SER A 179 -2.59 -5.34 -16.44
N PRO A 180 -2.10 -4.12 -16.14
CA PRO A 180 -0.83 -3.66 -16.71
C PRO A 180 0.40 -4.19 -15.95
N LEU A 181 0.29 -4.39 -14.63
CA LEU A 181 1.40 -4.79 -13.75
C LEU A 181 1.60 -6.31 -13.70
N ALA A 182 0.52 -7.07 -13.83
CA ALA A 182 0.56 -8.53 -13.75
C ALA A 182 0.99 -9.22 -15.07
N SER A 183 0.93 -8.52 -16.22
CA SER A 183 1.08 -9.14 -17.54
C SER A 183 2.30 -8.69 -18.36
N PHE A 184 3.01 -7.66 -17.93
CA PHE A 184 4.15 -7.07 -18.64
C PHE A 184 5.36 -7.01 -17.70
N ASP A 185 6.57 -6.94 -18.26
CA ASP A 185 7.79 -6.61 -17.53
C ASP A 185 7.68 -5.14 -17.10
N VAL A 186 7.04 -4.93 -15.95
CA VAL A 186 6.68 -3.62 -15.42
C VAL A 186 7.11 -3.56 -13.99
N ASP A 187 8.07 -2.68 -13.72
CA ASP A 187 8.60 -2.48 -12.39
C ASP A 187 7.78 -1.44 -11.65
N LEU A 188 7.50 -1.73 -10.38
CA LEU A 188 6.90 -0.75 -9.50
C LEU A 188 7.93 0.31 -9.11
N GLU A 189 7.98 1.37 -9.92
CA GLU A 189 8.90 2.48 -9.72
C GLU A 189 8.65 3.19 -8.39
N SER A 190 7.44 3.71 -8.16
CA SER A 190 7.17 4.50 -6.96
C SER A 190 5.70 4.64 -6.58
N ILE A 191 5.47 4.97 -5.31
CA ILE A 191 4.16 5.31 -4.77
C ILE A 191 4.21 6.77 -4.29
N ILE A 192 3.34 7.62 -4.85
CA ILE A 192 3.43 9.07 -4.74
C ILE A 192 2.16 9.63 -4.10
N TRP A 193 2.28 10.26 -2.93
CA TRP A 193 1.16 10.92 -2.25
C TRP A 193 0.78 12.25 -2.91
N ALA A 194 -0.53 12.55 -2.91
CA ALA A 194 -1.05 13.84 -3.34
C ALA A 194 -0.39 15.00 -2.59
N GLY A 195 0.19 15.94 -3.33
CA GLY A 195 0.91 17.11 -2.80
C GLY A 195 2.40 16.90 -2.54
N GLN A 196 2.92 15.68 -2.70
CA GLN A 196 4.35 15.36 -2.58
C GLN A 196 4.98 15.02 -3.94
N TRP A 197 4.48 15.64 -5.01
CA TRP A 197 4.86 15.25 -6.37
C TRP A 197 6.27 15.76 -6.68
N PRO A 198 7.22 14.88 -7.05
CA PRO A 198 8.49 15.31 -7.60
C PRO A 198 8.28 16.25 -8.79
N GLU A 199 9.18 17.20 -9.01
CA GLU A 199 9.00 18.23 -10.06
C GLU A 199 8.82 17.62 -11.46
N ILE A 200 9.62 16.59 -11.78
CA ILE A 200 9.53 15.84 -13.04
C ILE A 200 8.17 15.15 -13.24
N VAL A 201 7.56 14.68 -12.15
CA VAL A 201 6.25 14.02 -12.15
C VAL A 201 5.14 15.06 -12.29
N ARG A 202 5.33 16.26 -11.71
CA ARG A 202 4.33 17.34 -11.70
C ARG A 202 4.03 17.85 -13.11
N GLU A 203 5.05 18.04 -13.95
CA GLU A 203 4.85 18.50 -15.34
C GLU A 203 4.00 17.52 -16.16
N LYS A 204 4.31 16.22 -16.03
CA LYS A 204 3.56 15.14 -16.69
C LYS A 204 2.12 15.04 -16.17
N LEU A 205 1.90 15.22 -14.86
CA LEU A 205 0.55 15.23 -14.29
C LEU A 205 -0.26 16.46 -14.70
N ASP A 206 0.37 17.63 -14.84
CA ASP A 206 -0.29 18.82 -15.40
C ASP A 206 -0.69 18.60 -16.87
N LEU A 207 0.16 17.92 -17.67
CA LEU A 207 -0.18 17.52 -19.03
C LEU A 207 -1.36 16.54 -19.04
N LEU A 208 -1.34 15.53 -18.17
CA LEU A 208 -2.44 14.58 -18.00
C LEU A 208 -3.77 15.29 -17.68
N GLU A 209 -3.77 16.22 -16.73
CA GLU A 209 -4.98 16.99 -16.38
C GLU A 209 -5.48 17.85 -17.55
N ARG A 210 -4.58 18.45 -18.34
CA ARG A 210 -4.93 19.21 -19.55
C ARG A 210 -5.54 18.31 -20.60
N CYS A 211 -4.94 17.16 -20.90
CA CYS A 211 -5.43 16.22 -21.90
C CYS A 211 -6.77 15.59 -21.49
N ARG A 212 -6.98 15.33 -20.19
CA ARG A 212 -8.25 14.82 -19.66
C ARG A 212 -9.32 15.90 -19.48
N GLY A 213 -8.94 17.17 -19.48
CA GLY A 213 -9.83 18.30 -19.24
C GLY A 213 -10.40 18.35 -17.81
N ARG A 214 -9.78 17.67 -16.83
CA ARG A 214 -10.21 17.67 -15.42
C ARG A 214 -9.02 17.50 -14.47
N LYS A 215 -9.15 18.08 -13.28
CA LYS A 215 -8.18 17.92 -12.19
C LYS A 215 -8.18 16.50 -11.63
N LEU A 216 -7.03 16.05 -11.15
CA LEU A 216 -6.86 14.79 -10.47
C LEU A 216 -7.45 14.88 -9.05
N ASP A 217 -8.36 13.96 -8.75
CA ASP A 217 -8.98 13.81 -7.43
C ASP A 217 -8.57 12.46 -6.82
N VAL A 218 -7.26 12.26 -6.69
CA VAL A 218 -6.66 11.04 -6.14
C VAL A 218 -5.78 11.40 -4.95
N GLY A 219 -5.80 10.56 -3.91
CA GLY A 219 -4.97 10.76 -2.72
C GLY A 219 -3.56 10.18 -2.86
N LEU A 220 -3.39 9.23 -3.77
CA LEU A 220 -2.18 8.44 -3.99
C LEU A 220 -2.08 8.08 -5.48
N ILE A 221 -0.87 8.04 -6.03
CA ILE A 221 -0.58 7.52 -7.36
C ILE A 221 0.38 6.34 -7.22
N ILE A 222 0.06 5.24 -7.87
CA ILE A 222 0.96 4.10 -8.06
C ILE A 222 1.57 4.28 -9.45
N HIS A 223 2.86 4.56 -9.50
CA HIS A 223 3.61 4.80 -10.72
C HIS A 223 4.45 3.59 -11.05
N ALA A 224 4.33 3.12 -12.28
CA ALA A 224 5.04 1.95 -12.76
C ALA A 224 5.58 2.21 -14.17
N ILE A 225 6.69 1.55 -14.48
CA ILE A 225 7.41 1.74 -15.74
C ILE A 225 7.56 0.40 -16.43
N SER A 226 7.25 0.37 -17.73
CA SER A 226 7.58 -0.73 -18.62
C SER A 226 8.68 -0.28 -19.57
N SER A 227 9.79 -1.00 -19.63
CA SER A 227 10.77 -0.89 -20.71
C SER A 227 10.55 -2.05 -21.68
N ALA A 228 10.54 -1.76 -22.99
CA ALA A 228 10.67 -2.83 -23.98
C ALA A 228 12.15 -3.20 -24.07
N GLU A 229 12.46 -4.51 -24.07
CA GLU A 229 13.82 -5.07 -24.18
C GLU A 229 14.68 -4.40 -25.30
N ASP A 230 14.04 -3.90 -26.37
CA ASP A 230 14.73 -3.23 -27.48
C ASP A 230 15.32 -1.84 -27.15
N TYR A 231 14.93 -1.20 -26.04
CA TYR A 231 15.41 0.14 -25.65
C TYR A 231 16.66 0.13 -24.77
N ILE A 232 16.92 -1.00 -24.08
CA ILE A 232 18.04 -1.20 -23.14
C ILE A 232 19.34 -1.62 -23.88
N ARG A 233 19.29 -1.76 -25.20
CA ARG A 233 20.39 -2.28 -26.02
C ARG A 233 21.56 -1.30 -26.26
N SER A 234 21.90 -0.48 -25.26
CA SER A 234 23.10 0.38 -25.27
C SER A 234 23.92 0.38 -23.97
N GLY A 235 23.51 -0.37 -22.95
CA GLY A 235 24.31 -0.61 -21.74
C GLY A 235 25.43 -1.63 -21.98
N GLY A 236 26.46 -1.65 -21.12
CA GLY A 236 27.53 -2.66 -21.19
C GLY A 236 27.06 -4.03 -20.66
N GLU A 237 27.74 -5.11 -21.07
CA GLU A 237 27.39 -6.51 -20.72
C GLU A 237 27.14 -6.77 -19.20
N GLU A 238 27.77 -6.00 -18.30
CA GLU A 238 27.57 -6.11 -16.84
C GLU A 238 26.27 -5.46 -16.35
N GLU A 239 25.80 -4.38 -16.99
CA GLU A 239 24.52 -3.74 -16.67
C GLU A 239 23.34 -4.57 -17.22
N GLU A 240 23.56 -5.29 -18.32
CA GLU A 240 22.59 -6.22 -18.91
C GLU A 240 22.27 -7.40 -17.97
N GLU A 241 23.28 -8.00 -17.32
CA GLU A 241 23.05 -9.10 -16.37
C GLU A 241 22.32 -8.65 -15.10
N GLU A 242 22.63 -7.46 -14.58
CA GLU A 242 21.95 -6.93 -13.38
C GLU A 242 20.48 -6.59 -13.64
N GLU A 243 20.16 -5.91 -14.75
CA GLU A 243 18.77 -5.54 -15.10
C GLU A 243 17.89 -6.75 -15.41
N GLU A 244 18.42 -7.78 -16.11
CA GLU A 244 17.69 -9.05 -16.33
C GLU A 244 17.44 -9.80 -15.01
N GLU A 245 18.37 -9.76 -14.05
CA GLU A 245 18.15 -10.32 -12.72
C GLU A 245 17.10 -9.53 -11.91
N GLU A 246 17.04 -8.20 -12.07
CA GLU A 246 16.05 -7.35 -11.40
C GLU A 246 14.62 -7.64 -11.87
N SER A 247 14.39 -7.72 -13.18
CA SER A 247 13.06 -8.00 -13.74
C SER A 247 12.57 -9.40 -13.37
N LEU A 248 13.47 -10.39 -13.40
CA LEU A 248 13.17 -11.77 -12.96
C LEU A 248 12.84 -11.85 -11.47
N PHE A 249 13.42 -10.98 -10.64
CA PHE A 249 13.12 -10.93 -9.20
C PHE A 249 11.67 -10.51 -8.97
N GLU A 250 11.23 -9.39 -9.54
CA GLU A 250 9.86 -8.89 -9.43
C GLU A 250 8.88 -9.95 -9.91
N VAL A 251 9.05 -10.45 -11.14
CA VAL A 251 8.21 -11.51 -11.72
C VAL A 251 8.11 -12.73 -10.80
N GLY A 252 9.22 -13.10 -10.16
CA GLY A 252 9.25 -14.17 -9.16
C GLY A 252 8.44 -13.88 -7.90
N VAL A 253 8.44 -12.63 -7.42
CA VAL A 253 7.62 -12.18 -6.29
C VAL A 253 6.14 -12.18 -6.66
N TYR A 254 5.76 -11.59 -7.81
CA TYR A 254 4.38 -11.55 -8.28
C TYR A 254 3.78 -12.96 -8.36
N ARG A 255 4.46 -13.89 -9.03
CA ARG A 255 4.00 -15.28 -9.15
C ARG A 255 3.80 -15.98 -7.81
N LYS A 256 4.67 -15.72 -6.82
CA LYS A 256 4.53 -16.30 -5.47
C LYS A 256 3.33 -15.73 -4.72
N VAL A 257 3.13 -14.42 -4.81
CA VAL A 257 1.99 -13.74 -4.19
C VAL A 257 0.69 -14.27 -4.80
N GLU A 258 0.58 -14.29 -6.12
CA GLU A 258 -0.57 -14.82 -6.84
C GLU A 258 -0.86 -16.29 -6.49
N ALA A 259 0.17 -17.14 -6.51
CA ALA A 259 0.03 -18.56 -6.18
C ALA A 259 -0.52 -18.80 -4.77
N GLU A 260 -0.03 -18.07 -3.77
CA GLU A 260 -0.54 -18.18 -2.40
C GLU A 260 -1.96 -17.58 -2.27
N TYR A 261 -2.27 -16.51 -3.00
CA TYR A 261 -3.60 -15.90 -3.02
C TYR A 261 -4.65 -16.88 -3.57
N TRP A 262 -4.37 -17.53 -4.71
CA TRP A 262 -5.26 -18.52 -5.31
C TRP A 262 -5.35 -19.83 -4.51
N LYS A 263 -4.24 -20.27 -3.91
CA LYS A 263 -4.24 -21.44 -3.00
C LYS A 263 -5.18 -21.25 -1.81
N LEU A 264 -5.34 -20.02 -1.34
CA LEU A 264 -6.28 -19.64 -0.29
C LEU A 264 -7.72 -19.44 -0.79
N GLY A 265 -7.96 -19.59 -2.10
CA GLY A 265 -9.28 -19.43 -2.72
C GLY A 265 -9.77 -17.98 -2.72
N LEU A 266 -8.85 -17.01 -2.70
CA LEU A 266 -9.19 -15.60 -2.71
C LEU A 266 -9.34 -15.08 -4.15
N GLU A 267 -10.26 -14.15 -4.35
CA GLU A 267 -10.46 -13.43 -5.62
C GLU A 267 -10.19 -11.93 -5.40
N PRO A 268 -9.30 -11.31 -6.20
CA PRO A 268 -9.00 -9.88 -6.08
C PRO A 268 -10.26 -9.05 -6.34
N ARG A 269 -10.62 -8.17 -5.41
CA ARG A 269 -11.83 -7.36 -5.52
C ARG A 269 -11.73 -6.37 -6.67
N ILE A 270 -10.53 -5.88 -6.96
CA ILE A 270 -10.28 -4.92 -8.05
C ILE A 270 -10.68 -5.45 -9.43
N ALA A 271 -10.80 -6.77 -9.61
CA ALA A 271 -11.26 -7.38 -10.86
C ALA A 271 -12.79 -7.26 -11.04
N GLU A 272 -13.53 -6.94 -9.98
CA GLU A 272 -14.97 -6.72 -10.06
C GLU A 272 -15.30 -5.42 -10.78
N LYS A 273 -16.46 -5.39 -11.45
CA LYS A 273 -16.98 -4.17 -12.07
C LYS A 273 -17.12 -3.02 -11.07
N GLY A 274 -16.74 -1.82 -11.49
CA GLY A 274 -16.82 -0.60 -10.70
C GLY A 274 -15.56 -0.29 -9.88
N TRP A 275 -14.53 -1.14 -9.90
CA TRP A 275 -13.23 -0.79 -9.33
C TRP A 275 -12.35 -0.04 -10.32
N ARG A 276 -12.26 -0.47 -11.57
CA ARG A 276 -11.37 0.15 -12.56
C ARG A 276 -12.13 1.13 -13.45
N SER A 277 -11.69 2.40 -13.48
CA SER A 277 -12.22 3.36 -14.47
C SER A 277 -11.69 3.07 -15.87
N ASN A 278 -12.30 3.68 -16.89
CA ASN A 278 -11.75 3.66 -18.24
C ASN A 278 -10.30 4.16 -18.25
N GLU A 279 -9.47 3.45 -19.00
CA GLU A 279 -8.07 3.80 -19.22
C GLU A 279 -7.96 5.01 -20.15
N PHE A 280 -7.12 5.96 -19.77
CA PHE A 280 -6.78 7.13 -20.56
C PHE A 280 -5.33 7.03 -21.00
N SER A 281 -5.12 6.94 -22.31
CA SER A 281 -3.79 6.89 -22.92
C SER A 281 -3.41 8.26 -23.48
N TRP A 282 -2.16 8.68 -23.29
CA TRP A 282 -1.61 9.89 -23.90
C TRP A 282 -0.13 9.71 -24.25
N ASP A 283 0.38 10.61 -25.07
CA ASP A 283 1.81 10.70 -25.37
C ASP A 283 2.46 11.67 -24.36
N PRO A 284 3.40 11.20 -23.52
CA PRO A 284 4.11 12.05 -22.58
C PRO A 284 5.25 12.87 -23.21
N SER A 285 5.52 12.70 -24.51
CA SER A 285 6.68 13.24 -25.26
C SER A 285 6.51 14.67 -25.79
#